data_AF-A0A0L8M5D9-F1
#
_entry.id   AF-A0A0L8M5D9-F1
#
_cell.length_a   1.000
_cell.length_b   1.000
_cell.length_c   1.000
_cell.angle_alpha   90.00
_cell.angle_beta   90.00
_cell.angle_gamma   90.00
#
_symmetry.space_group_name_H-M   'P 1'
#
loop_
_entity.id
_entity.type
_entity.pdbx_description
1 polymer ?
#
loop_
_entity_poly.entity_id
_entity_poly.type
_entity_poly.pdbx_seq_one_letter_code
_entity_poly.pdbx_strand_id
1 'polypeptide(L)'
;MRTEPKGTASGPVAGFLENPIVGMAPWIIFSLLVGPGRFELAVGLALLAAVALIVVSRLVNRGTSWKLLELADVVFFASMAVVGLLASDGTRSWLETYAGEVSNIALAVIAFGSMAVRMPFTLQYAREQVDPSLWHTRGFLRTNYMITGAWGVAFLVAAAAGAYGDLVLHNPNNIWTGWIIQILAIVAALKFTVWYPDVARARAAREAAGEEPGPTNWAGLLLPLAGLLVPIGIAVLIFDNMWWLGVALIVAGSLLTKRLSSES
;
A
#
# COMPACT_ATOMS: atom_id res chain seq x y z
N MET A 1 -30.76 32.49 17.66
CA MET A 1 -29.31 32.32 17.38
C MET A 1 -29.10 30.91 16.86
N ARG A 2 -28.85 30.74 15.56
CA ARG A 2 -28.39 29.47 14.98
C ARG A 2 -26.90 29.38 15.24
N THR A 3 -26.47 28.34 15.95
CA THR A 3 -25.06 27.97 16.07
C THR A 3 -24.65 27.26 14.79
N GLU A 4 -23.87 27.92 13.95
CA GLU A 4 -23.22 27.29 12.81
C GLU A 4 -22.14 26.30 13.29
N PRO A 5 -22.05 25.09 12.72
CA PRO A 5 -20.94 24.20 12.97
C PRO A 5 -19.67 24.78 12.34
N LYS A 6 -18.68 25.02 13.19
CA LYS A 6 -17.35 25.51 12.84
C LYS A 6 -16.60 24.43 12.05
N GLY A 7 -16.84 24.35 10.75
CA GLY A 7 -16.03 23.56 9.84
C GLY A 7 -14.61 24.11 9.84
N THR A 8 -13.67 23.39 10.46
CA THR A 8 -12.25 23.63 10.24
C THR A 8 -11.98 23.29 8.78
N ALA A 9 -11.85 24.31 7.94
CA ALA A 9 -11.41 24.14 6.57
C ALA A 9 -9.97 23.62 6.57
N SER A 10 -9.81 22.31 6.50
CA SER A 10 -8.53 21.65 6.24
C SER A 10 -8.03 22.17 4.88
N GLY A 11 -6.92 22.90 4.85
CA GLY A 11 -6.32 23.35 3.59
C GLY A 11 -5.95 22.17 2.69
N PRO A 12 -5.72 22.38 1.37
CA PRO A 12 -5.38 21.31 0.43
C PRO A 12 -4.21 20.42 0.88
N VAL A 13 -3.26 21.01 1.61
CA VAL A 13 -2.09 20.33 2.18
C VAL A 13 -2.47 19.40 3.34
N ALA A 14 -3.44 19.78 4.18
CA ALA A 14 -3.91 18.93 5.28
C ALA A 14 -4.63 17.68 4.72
N GLY A 15 -5.54 17.87 3.75
CA GLY A 15 -6.23 16.75 3.10
C GLY A 15 -5.29 15.79 2.34
N PHE A 16 -4.15 16.27 1.82
CA PHE A 16 -3.13 15.41 1.21
C PHE A 16 -2.40 14.56 2.26
N LEU A 17 -1.99 15.14 3.39
CA LEU A 17 -1.30 14.44 4.48
C LEU A 17 -2.18 13.40 5.19
N GLU A 18 -3.50 13.58 5.12
CA GLU A 18 -4.49 12.68 5.71
C GLU A 18 -4.68 11.38 4.87
N ASN A 19 -4.16 11.34 3.63
CA ASN A 19 -4.26 10.18 2.76
C ASN A 19 -3.36 9.01 3.24
N PRO A 20 -3.88 7.78 3.40
CA PRO A 20 -3.08 6.60 3.78
C PRO A 20 -1.84 6.38 2.89
N ILE A 21 -1.92 6.77 1.62
CA ILE A 21 -0.81 6.66 0.66
C ILE A 21 0.37 7.54 1.07
N VAL A 22 0.12 8.72 1.64
CA VAL A 22 1.18 9.61 2.12
C VAL A 22 1.88 9.04 3.34
N GLY A 23 1.14 8.38 4.23
CA GLY A 23 1.72 7.61 5.34
C GLY A 23 2.63 6.46 4.87
N MET A 24 2.43 5.94 3.67
CA MET A 24 3.26 4.88 3.09
C MET A 24 4.44 5.40 2.25
N ALA A 25 4.61 6.72 2.12
CA ALA A 25 5.64 7.31 1.26
C ALA A 25 7.09 6.88 1.61
N PRO A 26 7.51 6.78 2.90
CA PRO A 26 8.86 6.30 3.23
C PRO A 26 9.13 4.89 2.69
N TRP A 27 8.15 4.00 2.80
CA TRP A 27 8.23 2.63 2.26
C TRP A 27 8.25 2.60 0.74
N ILE A 28 7.45 3.44 0.09
CA ILE A 28 7.45 3.56 -1.38
C ILE A 28 8.83 4.03 -1.86
N ILE A 29 9.36 5.11 -1.28
CA ILE A 29 10.70 5.64 -1.59
C ILE A 29 11.74 4.54 -1.39
N PHE A 30 11.70 3.85 -0.26
CA PHE A 30 12.61 2.75 0.03
C PHE A 30 12.51 1.64 -1.03
N SER A 31 11.30 1.16 -1.32
CA SER A 31 11.08 0.07 -2.29
C SER A 31 11.59 0.39 -3.70
N LEU A 32 11.46 1.65 -4.13
CA LEU A 32 11.94 2.10 -5.44
C LEU A 32 13.47 2.23 -5.46
N LEU A 33 14.08 2.57 -4.32
CA LEU A 33 15.50 2.91 -4.23
C LEU A 33 16.39 1.80 -3.67
N VAL A 34 15.85 0.77 -3.01
CA VAL A 34 16.64 -0.31 -2.42
C VAL A 34 17.12 -1.33 -3.45
N GLY A 35 18.43 -1.66 -3.41
CA GLY A 35 19.07 -2.69 -4.24
C GLY A 35 20.61 -2.59 -4.20
N PRO A 36 21.33 -3.27 -5.11
CA PRO A 36 22.78 -3.40 -5.04
C PRO A 36 23.50 -2.04 -5.06
N GLY A 37 24.36 -1.79 -4.05
CA GLY A 37 25.11 -0.54 -3.89
C GLY A 37 24.29 0.73 -3.59
N ARG A 38 22.96 0.64 -3.45
CA ARG A 38 22.05 1.78 -3.21
C ARG A 38 21.31 1.72 -1.87
N PHE A 39 21.67 0.76 -1.02
CA PHE A 39 21.04 0.54 0.29
C PHE A 39 21.10 1.77 1.20
N GLU A 40 22.27 2.36 1.40
CA GLU A 40 22.43 3.51 2.31
C GLU A 40 21.63 4.73 1.85
N LEU A 41 21.62 4.98 0.54
CA LEU A 41 20.82 6.04 -0.07
C LEU A 41 19.32 5.79 0.14
N ALA A 42 18.86 4.56 -0.11
CA ALA A 42 17.46 4.18 0.06
C ALA A 42 16.98 4.35 1.50
N VAL A 43 17.75 3.82 2.46
CA VAL A 43 17.45 3.94 3.90
C VAL A 43 17.50 5.40 4.34
N GLY A 44 18.52 6.15 3.92
CA GLY A 44 18.69 7.55 4.29
C GLY A 44 17.54 8.44 3.80
N LEU A 45 17.14 8.28 2.53
CA LEU A 45 16.01 9.03 1.98
C LEU A 45 14.67 8.60 2.57
N ALA A 46 14.47 7.31 2.85
CA ALA A 46 13.28 6.83 3.53
C ALA A 46 13.17 7.35 4.97
N LEU A 47 14.26 7.35 5.72
CA LEU A 47 14.32 7.91 7.07
C LEU A 47 14.07 9.42 7.04
N LEU A 48 14.68 10.14 6.10
CA LEU A 48 14.44 11.57 5.90
C LEU A 48 12.96 11.85 5.59
N ALA A 49 12.34 11.06 4.71
CA ALA A 49 10.93 11.18 4.39
C ALA A 49 10.04 10.91 5.61
N ALA A 50 10.33 9.87 6.41
CA ALA A 50 9.59 9.54 7.62
C ALA A 50 9.64 10.70 8.64
N VAL A 51 10.84 11.23 8.90
CA VAL A 51 11.03 12.37 9.82
C VAL A 51 10.35 13.62 9.27
N ALA A 52 10.51 13.91 7.97
CA ALA A 52 9.88 15.07 7.34
C ALA A 52 8.35 15.03 7.42
N LEU A 53 7.74 13.86 7.18
CA LEU A 53 6.29 13.68 7.31
C LEU A 53 5.81 13.94 8.75
N ILE A 54 6.51 13.44 9.76
CA ILE A 54 6.18 13.70 11.17
C ILE A 54 6.28 15.20 11.47
N VAL A 55 7.38 15.84 11.06
CA VAL A 55 7.59 17.27 11.29
C VAL A 55 6.51 18.10 10.61
N VAL A 56 6.23 17.85 9.33
CA VAL A 56 5.19 18.57 8.58
C VAL A 56 3.80 18.32 9.16
N SER A 57 3.46 17.08 9.49
CA SER A 57 2.20 16.71 10.15
C SER A 57 2.01 17.50 11.46
N ARG A 58 3.06 17.61 12.27
CA ARG A 58 3.03 18.34 13.55
C ARG A 58 2.96 19.85 13.40
N LEU A 59 3.59 20.40 12.36
CA LEU A 59 3.57 21.83 12.05
C LEU A 59 2.21 22.27 11.51
N VAL A 60 1.61 21.46 10.63
CA VAL A 60 0.32 21.75 10.00
C VAL A 60 -0.83 21.50 10.98
N ASN A 61 -0.80 20.39 11.71
CA ASN A 61 -1.81 20.02 12.70
C ASN A 61 -1.17 19.89 14.08
N ARG A 62 -1.26 20.95 14.90
CA ARG A 62 -0.70 20.92 16.28
C ARG A 62 -1.37 19.90 17.21
N GLY A 63 -2.50 19.31 16.80
CA GLY A 63 -3.27 18.33 17.55
C GLY A 63 -3.20 16.89 17.03
N THR A 64 -2.37 16.56 16.02
CA THR A 64 -2.33 15.20 15.47
C THR A 64 -1.91 14.19 16.53
N SER A 65 -2.64 13.08 16.62
CA SER A 65 -2.22 11.93 17.42
C SER A 65 -1.08 11.19 16.73
N TRP A 66 -0.18 10.58 17.51
CA TRP A 66 0.85 9.70 16.97
C TRP A 66 0.23 8.55 16.19
N LYS A 67 0.62 8.40 14.92
CA LYS A 67 0.19 7.27 14.09
C LYS A 67 1.16 6.11 14.26
N LEU A 68 0.63 4.89 14.32
CA LEU A 68 1.41 3.66 14.47
C LEU A 68 2.40 3.52 13.32
N LEU A 69 1.97 3.85 12.10
CA LEU A 69 2.81 3.78 10.91
C LEU A 69 3.97 4.79 11.01
N GLU A 70 3.73 6.06 11.34
CA GLU A 70 4.80 7.06 11.53
C GLU A 70 5.89 6.59 12.52
N LEU A 71 5.48 5.99 13.65
CA LEU A 71 6.43 5.44 14.62
C LEU A 71 7.16 4.22 14.06
N ALA A 72 6.44 3.32 13.41
CA ALA A 72 7.00 2.13 12.80
C ALA A 72 8.02 2.49 11.71
N ASP A 73 7.74 3.50 10.88
CA ASP A 73 8.62 4.00 9.82
C ASP A 73 9.95 4.46 10.41
N VAL A 74 9.90 5.35 11.41
CA VAL A 74 11.11 5.88 12.04
C VAL A 74 11.89 4.77 12.73
N VAL A 75 11.22 3.91 13.50
CA VAL A 75 11.89 2.80 14.20
C VAL A 75 12.55 1.86 13.20
N PHE A 76 11.84 1.48 12.13
CA PHE A 76 12.36 0.56 11.12
C PHE A 76 13.54 1.17 10.36
N PHE A 77 13.37 2.36 9.78
CA PHE A 77 14.43 2.97 8.98
C PHE A 77 15.63 3.44 9.82
N ALA A 78 15.42 3.90 11.05
CA ALA A 78 16.52 4.19 11.96
C ALA A 78 17.28 2.90 12.33
N SER A 79 16.57 1.80 12.59
CA SER A 79 17.21 0.50 12.86
C SER A 79 18.00 0.02 11.64
N MET A 80 17.45 0.13 10.42
CA MET A 80 18.16 -0.20 9.19
C MET A 80 19.38 0.69 8.96
N ALA A 81 19.30 1.98 9.30
CA ALA A 81 20.42 2.91 9.17
C ALA A 81 21.54 2.53 10.14
N VAL A 82 21.21 2.27 11.40
CA VAL A 82 22.17 1.83 12.42
C VAL A 82 22.82 0.51 12.02
N VAL A 83 22.02 -0.48 11.57
CA VAL A 83 22.55 -1.75 11.08
C VAL A 83 23.44 -1.51 9.87
N GLY A 84 23.03 -0.69 8.89
CA GLY A 84 23.85 -0.36 7.73
C GLY A 84 25.21 0.24 8.08
N LEU A 85 25.25 1.12 9.09
CA LEU A 85 26.47 1.78 9.56
C LEU A 85 27.39 0.86 10.37
N LEU A 86 26.84 -0.10 11.12
CA LEU A 86 27.59 -0.98 12.03
C LEU A 86 27.83 -2.39 11.46
N ALA A 87 27.17 -2.73 10.36
CA ALA A 87 27.24 -4.04 9.71
C ALA A 87 28.62 -4.32 9.12
N SER A 88 29.03 -5.59 9.21
CA SER A 88 30.14 -6.12 8.41
C SER A 88 29.80 -6.10 6.92
N ASP A 89 30.83 -6.13 6.04
CA ASP A 89 30.65 -6.14 4.58
C ASP A 89 29.70 -7.26 4.12
N GLY A 90 29.77 -8.44 4.75
CA GLY A 90 28.88 -9.56 4.46
C GLY A 90 27.42 -9.30 4.84
N THR A 91 27.18 -8.64 5.97
CA THR A 91 25.82 -8.24 6.38
C THR A 91 25.27 -7.13 5.48
N ARG A 92 26.12 -6.20 5.03
CA ARG A 92 25.71 -5.14 4.10
C ARG A 92 25.33 -5.71 2.73
N SER A 93 26.11 -6.66 2.19
CA SER A 93 25.77 -7.37 0.95
C SER A 93 24.48 -8.19 1.08
N TRP A 94 24.25 -8.83 2.22
CA TRP A 94 22.97 -9.51 2.49
C TRP A 94 21.81 -8.52 2.49
N LEU A 95 21.94 -7.38 3.17
CA LEU A 95 20.91 -6.34 3.17
C LEU A 95 20.68 -5.75 1.78
N GLU A 96 21.72 -5.51 0.99
CA GLU A 96 21.56 -5.03 -0.40
C GLU A 96 20.73 -5.98 -1.27
N THR A 97 20.76 -7.27 -0.95
CA THR A 97 19.99 -8.31 -1.63
C THR A 97 18.58 -8.41 -1.05
N TYR A 98 18.45 -8.59 0.27
CA TYR A 98 17.21 -9.01 0.92
C TYR A 98 16.41 -7.90 1.59
N ALA A 99 16.86 -6.65 1.50
CA ALA A 99 16.22 -5.55 2.21
C ALA A 99 14.79 -5.25 1.71
N GLY A 100 14.48 -5.55 0.44
CA GLY A 100 13.13 -5.46 -0.08
C GLY A 100 12.18 -6.46 0.59
N GLU A 101 12.62 -7.70 0.70
CA GLU A 101 11.91 -8.81 1.34
C GLU A 101 11.71 -8.52 2.83
N VAL A 102 12.78 -8.11 3.52
CA VAL A 102 12.74 -7.74 4.94
C VAL A 102 11.74 -6.60 5.18
N SER A 103 11.71 -5.61 4.30
CA SER A 103 10.76 -4.49 4.38
C SER A 103 9.31 -4.93 4.16
N ASN A 104 9.06 -5.77 3.15
CA ASN A 104 7.73 -6.34 2.92
C ASN A 104 7.26 -7.21 4.10
N ILE A 105 8.15 -8.01 4.69
CA ILE A 105 7.85 -8.80 5.89
C ILE A 105 7.54 -7.87 7.08
N ALA A 106 8.34 -6.83 7.30
CA ALA A 106 8.12 -5.86 8.36
C ALA A 106 6.75 -5.18 8.22
N LEU A 107 6.39 -4.75 7.00
CA LEU A 107 5.09 -4.16 6.71
C LEU A 107 3.93 -5.14 6.93
N ALA A 108 4.08 -6.41 6.54
CA ALA A 108 3.09 -7.44 6.85
C ALA A 108 2.93 -7.62 8.37
N VAL A 109 4.03 -7.68 9.12
CA VAL A 109 4.02 -7.78 10.59
C VAL A 109 3.35 -6.56 11.22
N ILE A 110 3.62 -5.35 10.73
CA ILE A 110 2.96 -4.12 11.19
C ILE A 110 1.46 -4.20 10.91
N ALA A 111 1.06 -4.62 9.71
CA ALA A 111 -0.35 -4.74 9.32
C ALA A 111 -1.10 -5.75 10.20
N PHE A 112 -0.62 -6.98 10.30
CA PHE A 112 -1.26 -8.02 11.12
C PHE A 112 -1.12 -7.76 12.62
N GLY A 113 0.02 -7.25 13.07
CA GLY A 113 0.26 -6.84 14.45
C GLY A 113 -0.69 -5.74 14.91
N SER A 114 -0.92 -4.73 14.05
CA SER A 114 -1.89 -3.66 14.31
C SER A 114 -3.31 -4.21 14.49
N MET A 115 -3.71 -5.22 13.71
CA MET A 115 -5.00 -5.91 13.89
C MET A 115 -5.03 -6.75 15.17
N ALA A 116 -3.93 -7.42 15.52
CA ALA A 116 -3.83 -8.23 16.74
C ALA A 116 -4.00 -7.39 18.02
N VAL A 117 -3.46 -6.17 18.04
CA VAL A 117 -3.69 -5.19 19.13
C VAL A 117 -5.02 -4.44 19.00
N ARG A 118 -5.89 -4.87 18.09
CA ARG A 118 -7.22 -4.32 17.78
C ARG A 118 -7.24 -2.89 17.25
N MET A 119 -6.12 -2.41 16.73
CA MET A 119 -5.96 -1.05 16.23
C MET A 119 -5.32 -1.08 14.83
N PRO A 120 -6.08 -1.52 13.80
CA PRO A 120 -5.57 -1.59 12.42
C PRO A 120 -4.93 -0.26 12.02
N PHE A 121 -3.74 -0.28 11.41
CA PHE A 121 -2.97 0.94 11.14
C PHE A 121 -3.75 1.94 10.27
N THR A 122 -4.64 1.46 9.39
CA THR A 122 -5.47 2.33 8.55
C THR A 122 -6.53 3.12 9.34
N LEU A 123 -6.91 2.63 10.53
CA LEU A 123 -7.96 3.24 11.35
C LEU A 123 -7.61 4.67 11.77
N GLN A 124 -6.33 4.93 12.08
CA GLN A 124 -5.89 6.26 12.51
C GLN A 124 -6.01 7.30 11.39
N TYR A 125 -5.69 6.91 10.16
CA TYR A 125 -5.88 7.75 8.97
C TYR A 125 -7.35 7.93 8.63
N ALA A 126 -8.14 6.85 8.71
CA ALA A 126 -9.57 6.90 8.40
C ALA A 126 -10.36 7.79 9.38
N ARG A 127 -9.95 7.88 10.65
CA ARG A 127 -10.59 8.75 11.65
C ARG A 127 -10.43 10.24 11.35
N GLU A 128 -9.36 10.63 10.68
CA GLU A 128 -9.13 12.03 10.31
C GLU A 128 -10.06 12.47 9.17
N GLN A 129 -10.52 11.53 8.34
CA GLN A 129 -11.34 11.80 7.16
C GLN A 129 -12.85 11.60 7.39
N VAL A 130 -13.23 11.01 8.52
CA VAL A 130 -14.61 10.59 8.79
C VAL A 130 -15.12 11.22 10.08
N ASP A 131 -16.40 11.61 10.10
CA ASP A 131 -17.06 12.19 11.26
C ASP A 131 -16.87 11.33 12.54
N PRO A 132 -16.50 11.94 13.69
CA PRO A 132 -16.32 11.23 14.96
C PRO A 132 -17.49 10.35 15.40
N SER A 133 -18.73 10.69 15.04
CA SER A 133 -19.92 9.89 15.33
C SER A 133 -19.88 8.50 14.70
N LEU A 134 -19.14 8.33 13.59
CA LEU A 134 -19.03 7.07 12.86
C LEU A 134 -17.86 6.19 13.32
N TRP A 135 -16.93 6.71 14.12
CA TRP A 135 -15.68 6.04 14.51
C TRP A 135 -15.87 4.70 15.24
N HIS A 136 -17.01 4.52 15.89
CA HIS A 136 -17.34 3.33 16.68
C HIS A 136 -18.36 2.41 16.00
N THR A 137 -18.77 2.73 14.77
CA THR A 137 -19.71 1.89 14.03
C THR A 137 -19.05 0.58 13.59
N ARG A 138 -19.81 -0.52 13.64
CA ARG A 138 -19.31 -1.85 13.22
C ARG A 138 -18.86 -1.84 11.76
N GLY A 139 -19.55 -1.10 10.90
CA GLY A 139 -19.19 -0.93 9.48
C GLY A 139 -17.83 -0.26 9.31
N PHE A 140 -17.60 0.89 9.96
CA PHE A 140 -16.33 1.61 9.88
C PHE A 140 -15.14 0.79 10.38
N LEU A 141 -15.30 0.11 11.52
CA LEU A 141 -14.26 -0.77 12.05
C LEU A 141 -13.99 -1.93 11.10
N ARG A 142 -15.03 -2.69 10.70
CA ARG A 142 -14.88 -3.84 9.79
C ARG A 142 -14.19 -3.45 8.49
N THR A 143 -14.51 -2.29 7.92
CA THR A 143 -13.87 -1.79 6.71
C THR A 143 -12.38 -1.56 6.90
N ASN A 144 -11.96 -0.93 7.99
CA ASN A 144 -10.54 -0.73 8.28
C ASN A 144 -9.78 -2.04 8.52
N TYR A 145 -10.39 -3.02 9.18
CA TYR A 145 -9.79 -4.36 9.32
C TYR A 145 -9.59 -5.04 7.96
N MET A 146 -10.58 -4.97 7.07
CA MET A 146 -10.47 -5.60 5.75
C MET A 146 -9.42 -4.91 4.88
N ILE A 147 -9.34 -3.58 4.92
CA ILE A 147 -8.32 -2.81 4.19
C ILE A 147 -6.93 -3.12 4.76
N THR A 148 -6.75 -3.10 6.09
CA THR A 148 -5.47 -3.45 6.72
C THR A 148 -5.05 -4.88 6.39
N GLY A 149 -6.00 -5.83 6.40
CA GLY A 149 -5.75 -7.22 6.00
C GLY A 149 -5.34 -7.35 4.53
N ALA A 150 -5.99 -6.62 3.62
CA ALA A 150 -5.62 -6.60 2.21
C ALA A 150 -4.19 -6.09 1.99
N TRP A 151 -3.79 -5.04 2.71
CA TRP A 151 -2.39 -4.58 2.73
C TRP A 151 -1.44 -5.64 3.27
N GLY A 152 -1.76 -6.25 4.41
CA GLY A 152 -0.94 -7.33 4.99
C GLY A 152 -0.74 -8.50 4.02
N VAL A 153 -1.80 -8.91 3.31
CA VAL A 153 -1.72 -9.96 2.28
C VAL A 153 -0.87 -9.51 1.08
N ALA A 154 -1.04 -8.27 0.61
CA ALA A 154 -0.24 -7.75 -0.50
C ALA A 154 1.27 -7.74 -0.17
N PHE A 155 1.63 -7.34 1.06
CA PHE A 155 3.01 -7.38 1.52
C PHE A 155 3.56 -8.80 1.66
N LEU A 156 2.74 -9.76 2.12
CA LEU A 156 3.13 -11.18 2.13
C LEU A 156 3.36 -11.73 0.72
N VAL A 157 2.50 -11.37 -0.24
CA VAL A 157 2.67 -11.76 -1.65
C VAL A 157 3.96 -11.17 -2.21
N ALA A 158 4.24 -9.89 -1.94
CA ALA A 158 5.47 -9.25 -2.38
C ALA A 158 6.73 -9.89 -1.75
N ALA A 159 6.70 -10.16 -0.45
CA ALA A 159 7.78 -10.86 0.25
C ALA A 159 8.01 -12.28 -0.29
N ALA A 160 6.95 -13.04 -0.51
CA ALA A 160 7.03 -14.40 -1.06
C ALA A 160 7.56 -14.40 -2.49
N ALA A 161 7.15 -13.42 -3.31
CA ALA A 161 7.64 -13.26 -4.68
C ALA A 161 9.13 -12.94 -4.71
N GLY A 162 9.57 -11.94 -3.93
CA GLY A 162 11.00 -11.59 -3.80
C GLY A 162 11.84 -12.78 -3.33
N ALA A 163 11.42 -13.42 -2.22
CA ALA A 163 12.09 -14.61 -1.70
C ALA A 163 12.16 -15.76 -2.71
N TYR A 164 11.12 -15.97 -3.53
CA TYR A 164 11.14 -16.97 -4.60
C TYR A 164 12.15 -16.59 -5.70
N GLY A 165 12.21 -15.32 -6.10
CA GLY A 165 13.19 -14.80 -7.06
C GLY A 165 14.63 -15.02 -6.60
N ASP A 166 14.90 -14.73 -5.32
CA ASP A 166 16.24 -14.80 -4.77
C ASP A 166 16.67 -16.23 -4.42
N LEU A 167 15.82 -16.96 -3.68
CA LEU A 167 16.18 -18.25 -3.10
C LEU A 167 15.97 -19.42 -4.06
N VAL A 168 14.99 -19.33 -4.97
CA VAL A 168 14.65 -20.43 -5.89
C VAL A 168 15.22 -20.15 -7.27
N LEU A 169 14.94 -18.96 -7.83
CA LEU A 169 15.43 -18.62 -9.17
C LEU A 169 16.88 -18.15 -9.19
N HIS A 170 17.48 -17.83 -8.03
CA HIS A 170 18.83 -17.28 -7.92
C HIS A 170 19.05 -16.07 -8.83
N ASN A 171 17.98 -15.29 -9.06
CA ASN A 171 17.97 -14.15 -9.96
C ASN A 171 17.24 -12.96 -9.30
N PRO A 172 17.96 -12.18 -8.47
CA PRO A 172 17.39 -11.02 -7.79
C PRO A 172 16.91 -9.91 -8.74
N ASN A 173 17.36 -9.93 -9.99
CA ASN A 173 16.95 -8.96 -11.02
C ASN A 173 15.79 -9.48 -11.90
N ASN A 174 15.15 -10.59 -11.53
CA ASN A 174 14.02 -11.12 -12.28
C ASN A 174 12.84 -10.11 -12.24
N ILE A 175 12.40 -9.68 -13.42
CA ILE A 175 11.36 -8.66 -13.55
C ILE A 175 10.01 -9.08 -12.96
N TRP A 176 9.69 -10.38 -12.96
CA TRP A 176 8.43 -10.90 -12.44
C TRP A 176 8.36 -10.82 -10.92
N THR A 177 9.35 -11.41 -10.26
CA THR A 177 9.43 -11.46 -8.80
C THR A 177 9.84 -10.12 -8.21
N GLY A 178 10.76 -9.41 -8.86
CA GLY A 178 11.30 -8.13 -8.40
C GLY A 178 10.40 -6.94 -8.68
N TRP A 179 9.56 -6.95 -9.72
CA TRP A 179 8.77 -5.76 -10.09
C TRP A 179 7.29 -6.06 -10.33
N ILE A 180 6.96 -6.96 -11.27
CA ILE A 180 5.58 -7.13 -11.75
C ILE A 180 4.65 -7.58 -10.61
N ILE A 181 5.02 -8.63 -9.87
CA ILE A 181 4.18 -9.16 -8.79
C ILE A 181 4.05 -8.13 -7.65
N GLN A 182 5.14 -7.44 -7.30
CA GLN A 182 5.14 -6.41 -6.26
C GLN A 182 4.20 -5.24 -6.63
N ILE A 183 4.30 -4.72 -7.87
CA ILE A 183 3.44 -3.64 -8.37
C ILE A 183 1.98 -4.09 -8.38
N LEU A 184 1.69 -5.30 -8.88
CA LEU A 184 0.33 -5.83 -8.91
C LEU A 184 -0.27 -5.94 -7.50
N ALA A 185 0.50 -6.45 -6.52
CA ALA A 185 0.06 -6.56 -5.14
C ALA A 185 -0.26 -5.19 -4.53
N ILE A 186 0.62 -4.21 -4.72
CA ILE A 186 0.42 -2.84 -4.22
C ILE A 186 -0.80 -2.18 -4.89
N VAL A 187 -0.93 -2.28 -6.21
CA VAL A 187 -2.07 -1.68 -6.92
C VAL A 187 -3.37 -2.36 -6.53
N ALA A 188 -3.39 -3.68 -6.34
CA ALA A 188 -4.55 -4.39 -5.82
C ALA A 188 -4.97 -3.87 -4.44
N ALA A 189 -4.02 -3.70 -3.51
CA ALA A 189 -4.29 -3.16 -2.17
C ALA A 189 -4.80 -1.70 -2.22
N LEU A 190 -4.19 -0.85 -3.06
CA LEU A 190 -4.62 0.53 -3.27
C LEU A 190 -6.04 0.61 -3.82
N LYS A 191 -6.35 -0.19 -4.85
CA LYS A 191 -7.69 -0.21 -5.45
C LYS A 191 -8.72 -0.80 -4.51
N PHE A 192 -8.36 -1.84 -3.77
CA PHE A 192 -9.21 -2.37 -2.71
C PHE A 192 -9.52 -1.32 -1.63
N THR A 193 -8.54 -0.50 -1.24
CA THR A 193 -8.71 0.59 -0.26
C THR A 193 -9.76 1.61 -0.70
N VAL A 194 -9.82 1.92 -2.00
CA VAL A 194 -10.80 2.87 -2.56
C VAL A 194 -12.16 2.22 -2.80
N TRP A 195 -12.17 1.00 -3.34
CA TRP A 195 -13.37 0.31 -3.79
C TRP A 195 -14.19 -0.33 -2.65
N TYR A 196 -13.52 -0.94 -1.67
CA TYR A 196 -14.19 -1.72 -0.64
C TYR A 196 -15.13 -0.91 0.28
N PRO A 197 -14.79 0.34 0.70
CA PRO A 197 -15.71 1.18 1.47
C PRO A 197 -17.05 1.42 0.77
N ASP A 198 -17.06 1.62 -0.55
CA ASP A 198 -18.28 1.85 -1.33
C ASP A 198 -19.15 0.61 -1.36
N VAL A 199 -18.54 -0.55 -1.57
CA VAL A 199 -19.23 -1.85 -1.52
C VAL A 199 -19.81 -2.11 -0.14
N ALA A 200 -19.04 -1.85 0.92
CA ALA A 200 -19.50 -2.03 2.29
C ALA A 200 -20.69 -1.12 2.63
N ARG A 201 -20.67 0.14 2.17
CA ARG A 201 -21.78 1.09 2.35
C ARG A 201 -23.02 0.68 1.57
N ALA A 202 -22.87 0.29 0.30
CA ALA A 202 -23.98 -0.17 -0.53
C ALA A 202 -24.64 -1.43 0.05
N ARG A 203 -23.83 -2.37 0.56
CA ARG A 203 -24.33 -3.58 1.23
C ARG A 203 -25.10 -3.23 2.51
N ALA A 204 -24.54 -2.37 3.36
CA ALA A 204 -25.20 -1.95 4.60
C ALA A 204 -26.54 -1.22 4.36
N ALA A 205 -26.61 -0.38 3.31
CA ALA A 205 -27.84 0.32 2.95
C ALA A 205 -28.95 -0.64 2.49
N ARG A 206 -28.59 -1.67 1.71
CA ARG A 206 -29.53 -2.72 1.28
C ARG A 206 -30.00 -3.62 2.42
N GLU A 207 -29.07 -4.03 3.27
CA GLU A 207 -29.41 -4.79 4.48
C GLU A 207 -30.39 -4.00 5.37
N ALA A 208 -30.20 -2.69 5.51
CA ALA A 208 -31.12 -1.82 6.25
C ALA A 208 -32.49 -1.65 5.56
N ALA A 209 -32.54 -1.73 4.23
CA ALA A 209 -33.77 -1.71 3.44
C ALA A 209 -34.50 -3.07 3.40
N GLY A 210 -33.92 -4.13 3.98
CA GLY A 210 -34.45 -5.49 3.89
C GLY A 210 -34.35 -6.10 2.48
N GLU A 211 -33.50 -5.53 1.62
CA GLU A 211 -33.26 -6.02 0.28
C GLU A 211 -32.25 -7.17 0.28
N GLU A 212 -32.36 -8.08 -0.69
CA GLU A 212 -31.34 -9.10 -0.90
C GLU A 212 -29.98 -8.48 -1.29
N PRO A 213 -28.85 -9.15 -0.99
CA PRO A 213 -27.53 -8.69 -1.38
C PRO A 213 -27.44 -8.53 -2.90
N GLY A 214 -27.53 -7.29 -3.40
CA GLY A 214 -27.39 -7.04 -4.83
C GLY A 214 -25.96 -7.30 -5.34
N PRO A 215 -25.78 -7.37 -6.67
CA PRO A 215 -24.51 -7.71 -7.28
C PRO A 215 -23.42 -6.71 -6.89
N THR A 216 -22.25 -7.24 -6.53
CA THR A 216 -21.08 -6.43 -6.20
C THR A 216 -20.42 -5.93 -7.49
N ASN A 217 -20.16 -4.62 -7.58
CA ASN A 217 -19.50 -4.03 -8.75
C ASN A 217 -18.00 -4.37 -8.77
N TRP A 218 -17.65 -5.57 -9.24
CA TRP A 218 -16.27 -6.01 -9.38
C TRP A 218 -15.48 -5.25 -10.45
N ALA A 219 -16.16 -4.61 -11.41
CA ALA A 219 -15.50 -3.84 -12.46
C ALA A 219 -14.65 -2.70 -11.87
N GLY A 220 -15.12 -2.03 -10.81
CA GLY A 220 -14.35 -0.98 -10.14
C GLY A 220 -12.99 -1.43 -9.57
N LEU A 221 -12.88 -2.70 -9.15
CA LEU A 221 -11.63 -3.29 -8.66
C LEU A 221 -10.77 -3.86 -9.80
N LEU A 222 -11.39 -4.51 -10.77
CA LEU A 222 -10.71 -5.25 -11.83
C LEU A 222 -10.24 -4.35 -12.98
N LEU A 223 -10.95 -3.27 -13.29
CA LEU A 223 -10.62 -2.36 -14.39
C LEU A 223 -9.18 -1.83 -14.32
N PRO A 224 -8.70 -1.31 -13.18
CA PRO A 224 -7.33 -0.81 -13.10
C PRO A 224 -6.28 -1.93 -13.20
N LEU A 225 -6.59 -3.12 -12.68
CA LEU A 225 -5.70 -4.28 -12.77
C LEU A 225 -5.60 -4.80 -14.21
N ALA A 226 -6.73 -4.85 -14.92
CA ALA A 226 -6.77 -5.14 -16.34
C ALA A 226 -5.95 -4.12 -17.15
N GLY A 227 -6.07 -2.83 -16.80
CA GLY A 227 -5.30 -1.76 -17.41
C GLY A 227 -3.79 -1.90 -17.23
N LEU A 228 -3.33 -2.49 -16.12
CA LEU A 228 -1.91 -2.76 -15.89
C LEU A 228 -1.34 -3.87 -16.79
N LEU A 229 -2.17 -4.75 -17.35
CA LEU A 229 -1.67 -5.83 -18.21
C LEU A 229 -1.01 -5.28 -19.48
N VAL A 230 -1.41 -4.10 -19.96
CA VAL A 230 -0.80 -3.44 -21.12
C VAL A 230 0.64 -2.99 -20.83
N PRO A 231 0.93 -2.12 -19.84
CA PRO A 231 2.30 -1.73 -19.51
C PRO A 231 3.14 -2.92 -19.04
N ILE A 232 2.56 -3.91 -18.34
CA ILE A 232 3.27 -5.15 -18.00
C ILE A 232 3.66 -5.90 -19.27
N GLY A 233 2.75 -6.07 -20.22
CA GLY A 233 3.04 -6.71 -21.50
C GLY A 233 4.14 -5.98 -22.27
N ILE A 234 4.13 -4.64 -22.30
CA ILE A 234 5.21 -3.82 -22.88
C ILE A 234 6.53 -4.09 -22.17
N ALA A 235 6.55 -4.13 -20.84
CA ALA A 235 7.76 -4.42 -20.07
C ALA A 235 8.31 -5.83 -20.38
N VAL A 236 7.45 -6.84 -20.49
CA VAL A 236 7.85 -8.22 -20.85
C VAL A 236 8.48 -8.26 -22.25
N LEU A 237 7.95 -7.49 -23.22
CA LEU A 237 8.54 -7.38 -24.55
C LEU A 237 9.95 -6.77 -24.53
N ILE A 238 10.17 -5.78 -23.66
CA ILE A 238 11.45 -5.05 -23.58
C ILE A 238 12.50 -5.86 -22.81
N PHE A 239 12.12 -6.48 -21.69
CA PHE A 239 13.07 -6.99 -20.70
C PHE A 239 13.23 -8.51 -20.69
N ASP A 240 12.27 -9.28 -21.18
CA ASP A 240 12.23 -10.74 -20.98
C ASP A 240 12.29 -11.54 -22.31
N ASN A 241 12.44 -10.86 -23.46
CA ASN A 241 12.43 -11.42 -24.83
C ASN A 241 11.24 -12.36 -25.15
N MET A 242 10.23 -12.41 -24.27
CA MET A 242 9.09 -13.33 -24.33
C MET A 242 7.96 -12.71 -25.16
N TRP A 243 8.20 -12.56 -26.45
CA TRP A 243 7.33 -11.75 -27.32
C TRP A 243 5.86 -12.20 -27.32
N TRP A 244 5.62 -13.52 -27.29
CA TRP A 244 4.27 -14.09 -27.31
C TRP A 244 3.50 -13.75 -26.03
N LEU A 245 4.18 -13.75 -24.88
CA LEU A 245 3.57 -13.44 -23.58
C LEU A 245 3.27 -11.95 -23.48
N GLY A 246 4.22 -11.10 -23.89
CA GLY A 246 4.01 -9.66 -23.90
C GLY A 246 2.84 -9.23 -24.79
N VAL A 247 2.73 -9.78 -26.01
CA VAL A 247 1.58 -9.55 -26.90
C VAL A 247 0.28 -10.08 -26.29
N ALA A 248 0.29 -11.30 -25.72
CA ALA A 248 -0.89 -11.87 -25.09
C ALA A 248 -1.41 -11.00 -23.93
N LEU A 249 -0.53 -10.46 -23.10
CA LEU A 249 -0.89 -9.55 -21.99
C LEU A 249 -1.48 -8.24 -22.48
N ILE A 250 -0.93 -7.64 -23.54
CA ILE A 250 -1.46 -6.40 -24.13
C ILE A 250 -2.87 -6.61 -24.69
N VAL A 251 -3.06 -7.70 -25.45
CA VAL A 251 -4.35 -8.04 -26.05
C VAL A 251 -5.36 -8.37 -24.96
N ALA A 252 -5.00 -9.23 -24.01
CA ALA A 252 -5.87 -9.60 -22.89
C ALA A 252 -6.25 -8.38 -22.05
N GLY A 253 -5.29 -7.50 -21.72
CA GLY A 253 -5.54 -6.25 -20.99
C GLY A 253 -6.53 -5.34 -21.70
N SER A 254 -6.35 -5.17 -23.02
CA SER A 254 -7.21 -4.33 -23.85
C SER A 254 -8.64 -4.89 -23.96
N LEU A 255 -8.77 -6.20 -24.16
CA LEU A 255 -10.06 -6.89 -24.23
C LEU A 255 -10.79 -6.88 -22.89
N LEU A 256 -10.07 -7.18 -21.80
CA LEU A 256 -10.63 -7.22 -20.46
C LEU A 256 -11.09 -5.84 -20.01
N THR A 257 -10.29 -4.80 -20.28
CA THR A 257 -10.69 -3.40 -20.02
C THR A 257 -11.94 -3.04 -20.81
N LYS A 258 -11.99 -3.37 -22.11
CA LYS A 258 -13.16 -3.09 -22.96
C LYS A 258 -14.43 -3.79 -22.46
N ARG A 259 -14.33 -5.06 -22.03
CA ARG A 259 -15.48 -5.80 -21.47
C ARG A 259 -15.95 -5.21 -20.15
N LEU A 260 -15.04 -4.97 -19.21
CA LEU A 260 -15.40 -4.43 -17.91
C LEU A 260 -15.98 -3.02 -18.00
N SER A 261 -15.53 -2.20 -18.96
CA SER A 261 -16.11 -0.88 -19.24
C SER A 261 -17.50 -0.93 -19.89
N SER A 262 -17.88 -2.06 -20.51
CA SER A 262 -19.22 -2.24 -21.05
C SER A 262 -20.23 -2.74 -20.00
N GLU A 263 -19.74 -3.28 -18.88
CA GLU A 263 -20.55 -3.79 -17.76
C GLU A 263 -20.71 -2.76 -16.62
N SER A 264 -19.90 -1.70 -16.60
CA SER A 264 -19.92 -0.60 -15.62
C SER A 264 -20.84 0.53 -16.03
#